data_AF-A0A346Y4W9-F1
#
_entry.id   AF-A0A346Y4W9-F1
#
_cell.length_a   1.000
_cell.length_b   1.000
_cell.length_c   1.000
_cell.angle_alpha   90.00
_cell.angle_beta   90.00
_cell.angle_gamma   90.00
#
_symmetry.space_group_name_H-M   'P 1'
#
loop_
_entity.id
_entity.type
_entity.pdbx_description
1 polymer ?
#
loop_
_entity_poly.entity_id
_entity_poly.type
_entity_poly.pdbx_seq_one_letter_code
_entity_poly.pdbx_strand_id
1 'polypeptide(L)'
;MNLRRIVEHELHMPFELDIIDVLERPDLAEDALILATPTLVKESPLPGRRLIGDLSDTHRVMAGLHLPATSPSEPAGGSDPAGGSDEVRT
;
A
#
# COMPACT_ATOMS: atom_id res chain seq x y z
N MET A 1 -5.51 12.81 11.93
CA MET A 1 -5.15 12.36 10.57
C MET A 1 -5.86 11.04 10.31
N ASN A 2 -6.31 10.76 9.08
CA ASN A 2 -7.08 9.55 8.80
C ASN A 2 -6.22 8.53 8.02
N LEU A 3 -5.75 7.47 8.70
CA LEU A 3 -4.91 6.42 8.11
C LEU A 3 -5.62 5.74 6.93
N ARG A 4 -6.93 5.53 7.03
CA ARG A 4 -7.76 4.96 5.96
C ARG A 4 -7.57 5.75 4.67
N ARG A 5 -7.68 7.07 4.72
CA ARG A 5 -7.52 7.92 3.54
C ARG A 5 -6.13 7.77 2.90
N ILE A 6 -5.08 7.67 3.72
CA ILE A 6 -3.71 7.50 3.23
C ILE A 6 -3.56 6.18 2.50
N VAL A 7 -4.01 5.10 3.13
CA VAL A 7 -3.95 3.75 2.57
C VAL A 7 -4.81 3.66 1.30
N GLU A 8 -6.01 4.23 1.28
CA GLU A 8 -6.91 4.22 0.11
C GLU A 8 -6.35 4.97 -1.11
N HIS A 9 -5.60 6.05 -0.91
CA HIS A 9 -5.00 6.79 -2.02
C HIS A 9 -3.76 6.12 -2.61
N GLU A 10 -3.02 5.35 -1.80
CA GLU A 10 -1.73 4.78 -2.21
C GLU A 10 -1.81 3.29 -2.56
N LEU A 11 -2.62 2.52 -1.81
CA LEU A 11 -2.84 1.10 -2.10
C LEU A 11 -3.87 0.93 -3.20
N HIS A 12 -3.38 0.58 -4.38
CA HIS A 12 -4.19 0.21 -5.52
C HIS A 12 -4.53 -1.29 -5.53
N MET A 13 -4.67 -1.89 -4.35
CA MET A 13 -5.00 -3.30 -4.16
C MET A 13 -6.08 -3.45 -3.07
N PRO A 14 -6.89 -4.51 -3.13
CA PRO A 14 -7.84 -4.79 -2.05
C PRO A 14 -7.11 -4.90 -0.71
N PHE A 15 -7.65 -4.24 0.31
CA PHE A 15 -7.13 -4.30 1.67
C PHE A 15 -8.29 -4.30 2.66
N GLU A 16 -8.03 -4.85 3.83
CA GLU A 16 -8.88 -4.72 5.00
C GLU A 16 -8.11 -3.91 6.06
N LEU A 17 -8.82 -3.05 6.78
CA LEU A 17 -8.23 -2.19 7.81
C LEU A 17 -9.10 -2.21 9.06
N ASP A 18 -8.55 -2.81 10.11
CA ASP A 18 -9.14 -2.82 11.44
C ASP A 18 -8.46 -1.81 12.35
N ILE A 19 -9.26 -0.96 12.99
CA ILE A 19 -8.79 0.01 13.98
C ILE A 19 -9.17 -0.53 15.36
N ILE A 20 -8.16 -0.86 16.15
CA ILE A 20 -8.33 -1.38 17.51
C ILE A 20 -7.97 -0.26 18.49
N ASP A 21 -8.94 0.14 19.31
CA ASP A 21 -8.63 0.96 20.47
C ASP A 21 -8.12 0.04 21.60
N VAL A 22 -6.85 0.23 21.96
CA VAL A 22 -6.18 -0.59 22.98
C VAL A 22 -6.75 -0.36 24.39
N LEU A 23 -7.43 0.76 24.62
CA LEU A 23 -8.10 1.05 25.89
C LEU A 23 -9.42 0.28 26.01
N GLU A 24 -10.10 0.04 24.88
CA GLU A 24 -11.34 -0.73 24.84
C GLU A 24 -11.08 -2.23 24.70
N ARG A 25 -10.03 -2.62 23.96
CA ARG A 25 -9.67 -4.01 23.64
C ARG A 25 -8.19 -4.31 23.97
N PRO A 26 -7.79 -4.24 25.25
CA PRO A 26 -6.41 -4.51 25.66
C PRO A 26 -5.97 -5.96 25.39
N ASP A 27 -6.92 -6.91 25.36
CA ASP A 27 -6.69 -8.31 25.02
C ASP A 27 -6.02 -8.48 23.65
N LEU A 28 -6.54 -7.80 22.63
CA LEU A 28 -6.00 -7.88 21.27
C LEU A 28 -4.62 -7.23 21.16
N ALA A 29 -4.37 -6.18 21.95
CA ALA A 29 -3.07 -5.51 22.00
C ALA A 29 -2.01 -6.42 22.65
N GLU A 30 -2.37 -7.14 23.72
CA GLU A 30 -1.50 -8.10 24.39
C GLU A 30 -1.17 -9.30 23.49
N ASP A 31 -2.18 -9.91 22.87
CA ASP A 31 -1.99 -11.02 21.92
C ASP A 31 -1.09 -10.63 20.74
N ALA A 32 -1.23 -9.38 20.27
CA ALA A 32 -0.38 -8.83 19.23
C ALA A 32 0.97 -8.29 19.73
N LEU A 33 1.29 -8.40 21.02
CA LEU A 33 2.52 -7.89 21.66
C LEU A 33 2.77 -6.39 21.39
N ILE A 34 1.73 -5.59 21.48
CA ILE A 34 1.78 -4.14 21.26
C ILE A 34 2.30 -3.45 22.53
N LEU A 35 3.56 -3.03 22.49
CA LEU A 35 4.21 -2.33 23.62
C LEU A 35 4.08 -0.81 23.56
N ALA A 36 3.70 -0.26 22.41
CA ALA A 36 3.60 1.17 22.18
C ALA A 36 2.44 1.49 21.24
N THR A 37 1.85 2.65 21.42
CA THR A 37 0.83 3.20 20.52
C THR A 37 1.30 4.55 19.94
N PRO A 38 0.99 4.86 18.67
CA PRO A 38 0.27 4.03 17.70
C PRO A 38 1.17 2.91 17.11
N THR A 39 0.60 1.74 16.87
CA THR A 39 1.25 0.65 16.11
C THR A 39 0.35 0.20 14.96
N LEU A 40 0.94 0.09 13.77
CA LEU A 40 0.30 -0.47 12.58
C LEU A 40 0.91 -1.84 12.27
N VAL A 41 0.07 -2.84 12.04
CA VAL A 41 0.48 -4.22 11.73
C VAL A 41 -0.04 -4.59 10.35
N LYS A 42 0.86 -5.06 9.47
CA LYS A 42 0.49 -5.74 8.22
C LYS A 42 0.54 -7.24 8.46
N GLU A 43 -0.62 -7.88 8.43
CA GLU A 43 -0.74 -9.33 8.57
C GLU A 43 -0.53 -10.06 7.24
N SER A 44 -1.02 -9.47 6.14
CA SER A 44 -0.91 -10.02 4.80
C SER A 44 -0.65 -8.93 3.74
N PRO A 45 -0.02 -9.26 2.60
CA PRO A 45 0.64 -10.53 2.29
C PRO A 45 1.90 -10.74 3.15
N LEU A 46 2.29 -12.00 3.36
CA LEU A 46 3.51 -12.35 4.10
C LEU A 46 4.78 -11.82 3.39
N PRO A 47 5.86 -11.54 4.13
CA PRO A 47 5.99 -11.59 5.58
C PRO A 47 5.28 -10.42 6.27
N GLY A 48 4.78 -10.67 7.49
CA GLY A 48 4.17 -9.63 8.33
C GLY A 48 5.15 -8.50 8.66
N ARG A 49 4.62 -7.30 8.89
CA ARG A 49 5.39 -6.09 9.21
C ARG A 49 4.70 -5.29 10.30
N ARG A 50 5.48 -4.54 11.09
CA ARG A 50 4.98 -3.67 12.16
C ARG A 50 5.67 -2.31 12.07
N LEU A 51 4.92 -1.25 12.30
CA LEU A 51 5.41 0.12 12.33
C LEU A 51 4.86 0.83 13.57
N ILE A 52 5.76 1.43 14.36
CA ILE A 52 5.42 2.20 15.56
C ILE A 52 5.67 3.68 15.26
N GLY A 53 4.72 4.54 15.64
CA GLY A 53 4.87 6.00 15.52
C GLY A 53 3.59 6.70 15.10
N ASP A 54 3.69 7.99 14.78
CA ASP A 54 2.55 8.87 14.50
C ASP A 54 1.80 8.59 13.18
N LEU A 55 2.32 7.66 12.35
CA LEU A 55 1.78 7.27 11.04
C LEU A 55 1.51 8.46 10.10
N SER A 56 2.15 9.61 10.35
CA SER A 56 1.87 10.90 9.69
C SER A 56 2.36 10.96 8.24
N ASP A 57 3.46 10.27 7.97
CA ASP A 57 4.15 10.24 6.68
C ASP A 57 3.78 8.96 5.92
N THR A 58 2.93 9.15 4.91
CA THR A 58 2.49 8.11 3.99
C THR A 58 3.65 7.31 3.38
N HIS A 59 4.70 7.97 2.90
CA HIS A 59 5.80 7.30 2.22
C HIS A 59 6.58 6.41 3.20
N ARG A 60 6.78 6.89 4.44
CA ARG A 60 7.37 6.09 5.52
C ARG A 60 6.49 4.91 5.93
N VAL A 61 5.17 5.08 5.93
CA VAL A 61 4.22 3.98 6.20
C VAL A 61 4.34 2.90 5.12
N MET A 62 4.24 3.28 3.84
CA MET A 62 4.33 2.34 2.72
C MET A 62 5.67 1.59 2.70
N ALA A 63 6.78 2.31 2.88
CA ALA A 63 8.11 1.73 2.95
C ALA A 63 8.27 0.80 4.15
N GLY A 64 7.82 1.21 5.34
CA GLY A 64 7.89 0.40 6.56
C GLY A 64 7.13 -0.92 6.44
N LEU A 65 5.97 -0.89 5.78
CA LEU A 65 5.14 -2.07 5.54
C LEU A 65 5.59 -2.91 4.33
N HIS A 66 6.59 -2.46 3.58
CA HIS A 66 7.02 -3.07 2.32
C HIS A 66 5.87 -3.26 1.34
N LEU A 67 5.01 -2.23 1.24
CA LEU A 67 3.91 -2.21 0.29
C LEU A 67 4.37 -1.51 -0.99
N PRO A 68 3.94 -1.99 -2.18
CA PRO A 68 4.24 -1.29 -3.42
C PRO A 68 3.53 0.07 -3.38
N ALA A 69 4.30 1.15 -3.25
CA ALA A 69 3.82 2.49 -3.57
C ALA A 69 3.84 2.59 -5.11
N THR A 70 2.67 2.67 -5.73
CA THR A 70 2.61 2.85 -7.18
C THR A 70 3.06 4.28 -7.49
N SER A 71 4.21 4.42 -8.16
CA SER A 71 4.37 5.54 -9.09
C SER A 71 3.32 5.35 -10.17
N PRO A 72 2.50 6.36 -10.51
CA PRO A 72 1.42 6.20 -11.48
C PRO A 72 2.00 5.54 -12.72
N SER A 73 1.57 4.30 -12.98
CA SER A 73 1.99 3.53 -14.12
C SER A 73 1.81 4.40 -15.35
N GLU A 74 2.91 4.72 -16.04
CA GLU A 74 2.82 5.24 -17.40
C GLU A 74 1.87 4.31 -18.17
N PRO A 75 0.88 4.86 -18.88
CA PRO A 75 0.04 4.03 -19.72
C PRO A 75 0.97 3.33 -20.71
N ALA A 76 0.86 2.01 -20.80
CA ALA A 76 1.42 1.22 -21.88
C ALA A 76 0.82 1.73 -23.21
N GLY A 77 1.41 2.78 -23.76
CA GLY A 77 1.10 3.38 -25.05
C GLY A 77 2.00 2.75 -26.09
N GLY A 78 1.37 2.08 -27.05
CA GLY A 78 1.99 1.12 -27.94
C GLY A 78 3.18 1.65 -28.75
N SER A 79 4.20 0.81 -28.85
CA SER A 79 5.07 0.80 -30.01
C SER A 79 4.23 0.40 -31.23
N ASP A 80 3.74 1.39 -31.97
CA ASP A 80 3.42 1.25 -33.39
C ASP A 80 4.73 0.88 -34.12
N PRO A 81 4.84 -0.29 -34.78
CA PRO A 81 5.91 -0.50 -35.74
C PRO A 81 5.53 0.25 -37.02
N ALA A 82 6.24 1.35 -37.26
CA ALA A 82 6.22 2.05 -38.53
C ALA A 82 6.58 1.11 -39.71
N GLY A 83 5.85 1.26 -40.81
CA GLY A 83 6.41 1.08 -42.16
C GLY A 83 6.14 -0.27 -42.84
N GLY A 84 4.88 -0.52 -43.23
CA GLY A 84 4.59 -1.38 -44.38
C GLY A 84 4.58 -0.54 -45.65
N SER A 85 5.67 -0.62 -46.43
CA SER A 85 5.75 -0.06 -47.78
C SER A 85 4.74 -0.78 -48.68
N ASP A 86 3.73 -0.07 -49.17
CA ASP A 86 2.84 -0.57 -50.23
C ASP A 86 3.60 -0.51 -51.56
N GLU A 87 3.95 -1.69 -52.05
CA GLU A 87 4.60 -1.94 -53.32
C GLU A 87 3.54 -2.06 -54.42
N VAL A 88 3.61 -1.13 -55.38
CA VAL A 88 3.20 -1.28 -56.80
C VAL A 88 1.81 -1.87 -57.08
N ARG A 89 0.89 -1.02 -57.56
CA ARG A 89 -0.07 -1.48 -58.58
C ARG A 89 -0.60 -0.36 -59.49
N THR A 90 -0.20 -0.50 -60.76
CA THR A 90 -0.84 -0.08 -62.03
C THR A 90 -0.78 1.38 -62.44
#